data_AF-A0A7S3RZT9-F1
#
_entry.id   AF-A0A7S3RZT9-F1
#
_cell.length_a   1.000
_cell.length_b   1.000
_cell.length_c   1.000
_cell.angle_alpha   90.00
_cell.angle_beta   90.00
_cell.angle_gamma   90.00
#
_symmetry.space_group_name_H-M   'P 1'
#
loop_
_entity.id
_entity.type
_entity.pdbx_description
1 polymer ?
#
loop_
_entity_poly.entity_id
_entity_poly.type
_entity_poly.pdbx_seq_one_letter_code
_entity_poly.pdbx_strand_id
1 'polypeptide(L)'
;GAPPPPPARAGGWAGAGSPLLSPGEVRSKPMTVLQWEKLSMGKLAHTLWGDGGSDGGAKGAAGALEKLMEPGRAFEIDISALEGRFARPDPSARFRRAESDNSDRSTVGSADGGTPRARISLLEPKRSTSVGIVENKLRGALGGKPLRDAILEVDEALLTQDTLKMALSAVPTTAEQALLLAFQGEPSTLDRPEQLLRSLCGIPRLEGRILAMMFKAQLEPDMDELLQQVDSLKAACEAVQGSAELQALMQIVLHIGNALNAGTARGNAAGFRPSALLKLAEHKAADKKTTLLHYTVEVVQTNAPKVRRVTALLPTLAQAAPRLGLAQSRRISGQSRTISDNLGQS
;
A
#
# COMPACT_ATOMS: atom_id res chain seq x y z
N GLY A 1 2.93 60.30 -36.66
CA GLY A 1 2.33 60.04 -35.34
C GLY A 1 2.27 58.54 -35.16
N ALA A 2 2.78 58.04 -34.03
CA ALA A 2 2.79 56.61 -33.71
C ALA A 2 1.36 56.05 -33.54
N PRO A 3 1.13 54.76 -33.85
CA PRO A 3 -0.18 54.13 -33.70
C PRO A 3 -0.56 53.94 -32.21
N PRO A 4 -1.87 53.96 -31.89
CA PRO A 4 -2.38 53.89 -30.52
C PRO A 4 -2.21 52.50 -29.87
N PRO A 5 -2.15 52.44 -28.52
CA PRO A 5 -1.91 51.20 -27.78
C PRO A 5 -3.11 50.23 -27.82
N PRO A 6 -2.85 48.90 -27.72
CA PRO A 6 -3.90 47.89 -27.66
C PRO A 6 -4.70 47.94 -26.35
N PRO A 7 -5.99 47.58 -26.37
CA PRO A 7 -6.88 47.66 -25.21
C PRO A 7 -6.51 46.67 -24.09
N ALA A 8 -6.74 47.12 -22.85
CA ALA A 8 -6.48 46.38 -21.62
C ALA A 8 -7.25 45.05 -21.56
N ARG A 9 -6.52 43.97 -21.24
CA ARG A 9 -7.05 42.63 -21.08
C ARG A 9 -7.72 42.50 -19.72
N ALA A 10 -9.03 42.77 -19.65
CA ALA A 10 -9.87 42.50 -18.49
C ALA A 10 -10.48 41.09 -18.61
N GLY A 11 -10.35 40.29 -17.56
CA GLY A 11 -11.01 38.98 -17.46
C GLY A 11 -10.18 37.93 -16.74
N GLY A 12 -9.75 38.22 -15.51
CA GLY A 12 -9.26 37.18 -14.60
C GLY A 12 -10.45 36.29 -14.20
N TRP A 13 -10.33 34.99 -14.39
CA TRP A 13 -11.30 34.03 -13.89
C TRP A 13 -11.33 34.08 -12.35
N ALA A 14 -12.40 34.64 -11.81
CA ALA A 14 -12.89 34.33 -10.48
C ALA A 14 -13.76 33.06 -10.60
N GLY A 15 -13.35 31.98 -9.95
CA GLY A 15 -14.10 30.72 -9.98
C GLY A 15 -13.54 29.65 -9.05
N ALA A 16 -14.29 29.41 -7.97
CA ALA A 16 -14.23 28.33 -6.98
C ALA A 16 -13.01 28.34 -6.03
N GLY A 17 -13.31 28.68 -4.76
CA GLY A 17 -12.35 28.90 -3.69
C GLY A 17 -11.48 27.69 -3.40
N SER A 18 -10.18 27.85 -3.64
CA SER A 18 -9.18 27.25 -2.77
C SER A 18 -9.26 27.95 -1.40
N PRO A 19 -9.00 27.28 -0.26
CA PRO A 19 -8.69 27.99 0.98
C PRO A 19 -7.27 28.55 0.84
N LEU A 20 -7.12 29.52 -0.06
CA LEU A 20 -5.97 30.39 -0.11
C LEU A 20 -6.25 31.49 0.89
N LEU A 21 -5.30 31.68 1.82
CA LEU A 21 -5.18 32.89 2.63
C LEU A 21 -5.50 34.10 1.75
N SER A 22 -6.31 35.01 2.27
CA SER A 22 -6.65 36.25 1.59
C SER A 22 -5.34 36.97 1.20
N PRO A 23 -5.26 37.63 0.02
CA PRO A 23 -4.04 38.37 -0.35
C PRO A 23 -3.69 39.40 0.74
N GLY A 24 -2.67 39.09 1.56
CA GLY A 24 -2.25 39.91 2.71
C GLY A 24 -2.20 39.19 4.07
N GLU A 25 -2.71 37.96 4.18
CA GLU A 25 -2.76 37.25 5.46
C GLU A 25 -1.47 36.42 5.69
N VAL A 26 -0.61 36.92 6.59
CA VAL A 26 0.66 36.29 6.95
C VAL A 26 0.42 35.28 8.07
N ARG A 27 0.82 34.02 7.87
CA ARG A 27 0.74 32.97 8.90
C ARG A 27 1.47 33.40 10.17
N SER A 28 0.85 33.16 11.32
CA SER A 28 1.38 33.60 12.61
C SER A 28 2.60 32.80 13.07
N LYS A 29 2.73 31.53 12.63
CA LYS A 29 3.79 30.60 13.05
C LYS A 29 4.41 29.86 11.85
N PRO A 30 5.73 29.60 11.85
CA PRO A 30 6.37 28.77 10.84
C PRO A 30 5.91 27.31 10.99
N MET A 31 5.40 26.70 9.92
CA MET A 31 4.79 25.35 9.94
C MET A 31 5.76 24.24 9.52
N THR A 32 5.55 23.02 10.00
CA THR A 32 6.24 21.84 9.47
C THR A 32 5.86 21.64 8.00
N VAL A 33 6.83 21.34 7.15
CA VAL A 33 6.60 21.28 5.69
C VAL A 33 6.29 19.85 5.27
N LEU A 34 5.14 19.67 4.63
CA LEU A 34 4.79 18.43 3.94
C LEU A 34 5.61 18.31 2.65
N GLN A 35 6.42 17.25 2.53
CA GLN A 35 7.26 17.01 1.34
C GLN A 35 6.50 16.21 0.28
N TRP A 36 5.67 16.88 -0.49
CA TRP A 36 5.04 16.32 -1.68
C TRP A 36 5.76 16.70 -2.98
N GLU A 37 5.65 15.86 -4.00
CA GLU A 37 6.10 16.20 -5.36
C GLU A 37 4.94 16.83 -6.14
N LYS A 38 5.16 18.06 -6.62
CA LYS A 38 4.12 18.82 -7.31
C LYS A 38 4.01 18.35 -8.77
N LEU A 39 2.79 18.04 -9.20
CA LEU A 39 2.49 17.81 -10.61
C LEU A 39 2.58 19.13 -11.40
N SER A 40 3.27 19.12 -12.54
CA SER A 40 3.37 20.28 -13.44
C SER A 40 2.04 20.55 -14.13
N MET A 41 1.68 21.83 -14.30
CA MET A 41 0.38 22.25 -14.86
C MET A 41 0.04 21.59 -16.21
N GLY A 42 1.02 21.40 -17.09
CA GLY A 42 0.81 20.76 -18.40
C GLY A 42 0.50 19.26 -18.35
N LYS A 43 0.64 18.60 -17.19
CA LYS A 43 0.38 17.17 -17.00
C LYS A 43 -0.96 16.89 -16.30
N LEU A 44 -1.74 17.92 -15.96
CA LEU A 44 -2.96 17.75 -15.16
C LEU A 44 -4.16 17.21 -15.97
N ALA A 45 -4.23 17.50 -17.28
CA ALA A 45 -5.42 17.31 -18.10
C ALA A 45 -5.98 15.86 -18.18
N HIS A 46 -5.14 14.84 -17.96
CA HIS A 46 -5.55 13.42 -17.96
C HIS A 46 -5.43 12.77 -16.58
N THR A 47 -5.37 13.57 -15.51
CA THR A 47 -5.26 13.10 -14.13
C THR A 47 -6.55 13.39 -13.37
N LEU A 48 -6.71 12.78 -12.20
CA LEU A 48 -7.80 13.08 -11.24
C LEU A 48 -7.91 14.57 -10.88
N TRP A 49 -6.85 15.35 -11.09
CA TRP A 49 -6.73 16.76 -10.80
C TRP A 49 -7.07 17.67 -11.99
N GLY A 50 -7.21 17.11 -13.20
CA GLY A 50 -7.60 17.84 -14.40
C GLY A 50 -9.11 17.96 -14.53
N ASP A 51 -9.57 19.07 -15.11
CA ASP A 51 -10.95 19.18 -15.56
C ASP A 51 -11.08 18.36 -16.85
N GLY A 52 -11.88 17.29 -16.81
CA GLY A 52 -12.06 16.40 -17.95
C GLY A 52 -12.53 17.19 -19.16
N GLY A 53 -11.81 17.08 -20.27
CA GLY A 53 -12.06 17.87 -21.47
C GLY A 53 -13.50 17.80 -21.99
N SER A 54 -14.03 18.98 -22.29
CA SER A 54 -15.04 19.31 -23.31
C SER A 54 -16.50 18.87 -23.18
N ASP A 55 -16.92 18.09 -22.18
CA ASP A 55 -18.36 17.77 -22.05
C ASP A 55 -18.86 17.90 -20.60
N GLY A 56 -19.04 19.14 -20.18
CA GLY A 56 -20.22 19.60 -19.42
C GLY A 56 -20.63 18.95 -18.10
N GLY A 57 -19.80 18.22 -17.34
CA GLY A 57 -20.36 17.55 -16.15
C GLY A 57 -19.49 17.22 -14.92
N ALA A 58 -18.16 17.20 -14.99
CA ALA A 58 -17.35 16.77 -13.84
C ALA A 58 -16.07 17.60 -13.67
N LYS A 59 -16.14 18.62 -12.80
CA LYS A 59 -15.01 19.44 -12.34
C LYS A 59 -13.98 18.65 -11.51
N GLY A 60 -13.37 17.60 -12.06
CA GLY A 60 -12.32 16.81 -11.39
C GLY A 60 -12.57 16.45 -9.92
N ALA A 61 -11.51 16.24 -9.14
CA ALA A 61 -11.59 15.93 -7.71
C ALA A 61 -12.26 17.05 -6.88
N ALA A 62 -12.16 18.32 -7.31
CA ALA A 62 -12.73 19.46 -6.60
C ALA A 62 -14.28 19.49 -6.66
N GLY A 63 -14.86 19.22 -7.82
CA GLY A 63 -16.31 19.12 -8.00
C GLY A 63 -16.91 17.86 -7.41
N ALA A 64 -16.13 16.77 -7.31
CA ALA A 64 -16.55 15.56 -6.61
C ALA A 64 -16.71 15.83 -5.09
N LEU A 65 -15.79 16.61 -4.51
CA LEU A 65 -15.88 17.03 -3.11
C LEU A 65 -17.09 17.95 -2.88
N GLU A 66 -17.33 18.91 -3.77
CA GLU A 66 -18.47 19.84 -3.69
C GLU A 66 -19.83 19.12 -3.72
N LYS A 67 -19.97 18.04 -4.52
CA LYS A 67 -21.20 17.22 -4.58
C LYS A 67 -21.46 16.37 -3.34
N LEU A 68 -20.43 16.09 -2.54
CA LEU A 68 -20.51 15.28 -1.32
C LEU A 68 -20.68 16.13 -0.06
N MET A 69 -20.62 17.44 -0.19
CA MET A 69 -20.83 18.40 0.89
C MET A 69 -22.28 18.87 0.93
N GLU A 70 -22.77 19.18 2.13
CA GLU A 70 -24.12 19.72 2.32
C GLU A 70 -24.29 21.06 1.56
N PRO A 71 -25.44 21.29 0.89
CA PRO A 71 -25.68 22.51 0.14
C PRO A 71 -25.53 23.75 1.03
N GLY A 72 -24.62 24.65 0.66
CA GLY A 72 -24.37 25.90 1.39
C GLY A 72 -23.35 25.82 2.53
N ARG A 73 -22.72 24.67 2.78
CA ARG A 73 -21.65 24.53 3.77
C ARG A 73 -20.26 24.68 3.12
N ALA A 74 -19.50 25.70 3.53
CA ALA A 74 -18.12 25.89 3.08
C ALA A 74 -17.19 24.83 3.68
N PHE A 75 -16.18 24.40 2.91
CA PHE A 75 -15.11 23.54 3.41
C PHE A 75 -14.12 24.42 4.16
N GLU A 76 -14.17 24.37 5.48
CA GLU A 76 -13.31 25.16 6.35
C GLU A 76 -12.30 24.25 7.04
N ILE A 77 -11.03 24.61 6.90
CA ILE A 77 -9.95 24.04 7.71
C ILE A 77 -9.75 24.99 8.87
N ASP A 78 -9.84 24.48 10.11
CA ASP A 78 -9.46 25.24 11.29
C ASP A 78 -7.94 25.47 11.28
N ILE A 79 -7.53 26.62 10.76
CA ILE A 79 -6.14 27.02 10.64
C ILE A 79 -5.50 27.16 12.03
N SER A 80 -6.26 27.56 13.05
CA SER A 80 -5.74 27.70 14.42
C SER A 80 -5.42 26.35 15.04
N ALA A 81 -6.28 25.35 14.86
CA ALA A 81 -6.01 23.98 15.30
C ALA A 81 -4.86 23.34 14.51
N LEU A 82 -4.76 23.65 13.21
CA LEU A 82 -3.67 23.19 12.37
C LEU A 82 -2.33 23.80 12.81
N GLU A 83 -2.27 25.11 13.04
CA GLU A 83 -1.09 25.80 13.57
C GLU A 83 -0.72 25.31 14.97
N GLY A 84 -1.69 25.02 15.83
CA GLY A 84 -1.44 24.46 17.17
C GLY A 84 -0.79 23.08 17.16
N ARG A 85 -1.09 22.25 16.14
CA ARG A 85 -0.61 20.86 16.05
C ARG A 85 0.64 20.69 15.19
N PHE A 86 0.85 21.57 14.21
CA PHE A 86 1.88 21.41 13.18
C PHE A 86 2.81 22.63 13.02
N ALA A 87 2.76 23.60 13.94
CA ALA A 87 3.80 24.63 14.02
C ALA A 87 5.16 23.99 14.33
N ARG A 88 6.22 24.49 13.69
CA ARG A 88 7.59 24.15 14.06
C ARG A 88 7.81 24.62 15.50
N PRO A 89 8.40 23.78 16.38
CA PRO A 89 8.86 24.23 17.68
C PRO A 89 9.85 25.39 17.49
N ASP A 90 9.68 26.46 18.25
CA ASP A 90 10.61 27.59 18.29
C ASP A 90 11.97 27.11 18.84
N PRO A 91 13.08 27.25 18.09
CA PRO A 91 14.40 26.91 18.60
C PRO A 91 14.79 27.73 19.85
N SER A 92 14.15 28.87 20.08
CA SER A 92 14.36 29.77 21.23
C SER A 92 13.67 29.32 22.51
N ALA A 93 12.64 28.47 22.43
CA ALA A 93 11.83 28.07 23.59
C ALA A 93 12.54 27.08 24.54
N ARG A 94 13.76 26.64 24.21
CA ARG A 94 14.64 25.91 25.14
C ARG A 94 15.31 26.81 26.18
N PHE A 95 15.25 28.13 26.02
CA PHE A 95 15.77 29.11 26.98
C PHE A 95 14.69 30.12 27.34
N ARG A 96 13.75 29.74 28.22
CA ARG A 96 13.09 30.63 29.21
C ARG A 96 11.97 29.90 29.97
N ARG A 97 12.30 29.46 31.18
CA ARG A 97 11.48 29.25 32.41
C ARG A 97 12.36 28.40 33.35
N ALA A 98 12.73 28.78 34.58
CA ALA A 98 12.23 29.81 35.48
C ALA A 98 13.28 30.19 36.54
N GLU A 99 13.25 31.45 36.97
CA GLU A 99 13.67 32.01 38.28
C GLU A 99 12.51 32.99 38.59
N SER A 100 11.90 33.10 39.78
CA SER A 100 12.34 33.03 41.19
C SER A 100 11.40 32.09 42.01
N ASP A 101 11.73 31.59 43.20
CA ASP A 101 12.03 32.37 44.42
C ASP A 101 12.81 31.61 45.51
N ASN A 102 13.46 32.45 46.32
CA ASN A 102 14.47 32.34 47.38
C ASN A 102 14.28 31.34 48.56
N SER A 103 15.34 30.61 48.97
CA SER A 103 16.11 30.84 50.23
C SER A 103 16.93 29.62 50.73
N ASP A 104 18.05 29.95 51.38
CA ASP A 104 18.92 29.18 52.31
C ASP A 104 19.96 28.13 51.82
N ARG A 105 21.21 28.61 51.83
CA ARG A 105 22.39 28.15 52.60
C ARG A 105 22.83 26.66 52.54
N SER A 106 24.09 26.53 52.11
CA SER A 106 25.17 25.59 52.51
C SER A 106 25.54 24.38 51.62
N THR A 107 26.77 24.50 51.09
CA THR A 107 27.88 23.53 51.03
C THR A 107 27.88 22.35 50.04
N VAL A 108 28.81 22.49 49.07
CA VAL A 108 29.82 21.54 48.55
C VAL A 108 29.36 20.30 47.76
N GLY A 109 29.82 20.22 46.50
CA GLY A 109 29.92 18.98 45.73
C GLY A 109 30.26 19.21 44.26
N SER A 110 31.45 18.79 43.83
CA SER A 110 32.10 19.03 42.54
C SER A 110 31.58 18.21 41.35
N ALA A 111 31.94 18.72 40.15
CA ALA A 111 32.20 18.03 38.87
C ALA A 111 30.98 17.51 38.07
N ASP A 112 30.93 17.53 36.74
CA ASP A 112 31.97 17.57 35.71
C ASP A 112 31.43 18.19 34.41
N GLY A 113 32.28 18.95 33.71
CA GLY A 113 31.99 19.57 32.43
C GLY A 113 32.51 18.71 31.29
N GLY A 114 31.61 18.15 30.47
CA GLY A 114 31.95 17.46 29.23
C GLY A 114 31.60 18.31 28.00
N THR A 115 32.62 18.86 27.33
CA THR A 115 32.49 19.52 26.02
C THR A 115 32.03 18.52 24.94
N PRO A 116 31.04 18.83 24.07
CA PRO A 116 30.65 17.92 23.02
C PRO A 116 31.71 17.95 21.91
N ARG A 117 32.40 16.81 21.69
CA ARG A 117 33.31 16.62 20.55
C ARG A 117 32.54 16.84 19.25
N ALA A 118 33.01 17.77 18.41
CA ALA A 118 32.49 18.00 17.08
C ALA A 118 32.68 16.72 16.24
N ARG A 119 31.58 16.05 15.88
CA ARG A 119 31.59 14.89 14.99
C ARG A 119 31.52 15.36 13.54
N ILE A 120 32.13 14.60 12.64
CA ILE A 120 32.27 14.94 11.22
C ILE A 120 31.11 14.32 10.46
N SER A 121 30.27 15.15 9.82
CA SER A 121 29.24 14.69 8.88
C SER A 121 29.70 14.87 7.46
N LEU A 122 29.52 13.82 6.66
CA LEU A 122 30.00 13.70 5.28
C LEU A 122 28.85 13.59 4.27
N LEU A 123 27.68 13.17 4.73
CA LEU A 123 26.50 12.97 3.90
C LEU A 123 25.71 14.28 3.77
N GLU A 124 24.87 14.35 2.73
CA GLU A 124 23.89 15.43 2.60
C GLU A 124 22.94 15.43 3.81
N PRO A 125 22.63 16.58 4.42
CA PRO A 125 21.86 16.64 5.67
C PRO A 125 20.53 15.86 5.66
N LYS A 126 19.81 15.84 4.53
CA LYS A 126 18.55 15.08 4.39
C LYS A 126 18.81 13.57 4.43
N ARG A 127 19.87 13.13 3.75
CA ARG A 127 20.28 11.73 3.70
C ARG A 127 20.82 11.27 5.05
N SER A 128 21.67 12.06 5.71
CA SER A 128 22.16 11.81 7.06
C SER A 128 21.00 11.65 8.06
N THR A 129 19.99 12.52 8.00
CA THR A 129 18.79 12.40 8.84
C THR A 129 18.00 11.11 8.55
N SER A 130 17.76 10.81 7.27
CA SER A 130 17.03 9.60 6.87
C SER A 130 17.73 8.33 7.33
N VAL A 131 19.04 8.23 7.11
CA VAL A 131 19.86 7.09 7.53
C VAL A 131 19.95 7.03 9.06
N GLY A 132 20.03 8.16 9.76
CA GLY A 132 20.00 8.20 11.23
C GLY A 132 18.70 7.67 11.83
N ILE A 133 17.56 7.90 11.18
CA ILE A 133 16.27 7.31 11.60
C ILE A 133 16.31 5.80 11.42
N VAL A 134 16.79 5.33 10.25
CA VAL A 134 16.92 3.90 9.95
C VAL A 134 17.88 3.21 10.91
N GLU A 135 19.02 3.83 11.18
CA GLU A 135 20.05 3.39 12.12
C GLU A 135 19.48 3.20 13.53
N ASN A 136 18.76 4.20 14.06
CA ASN A 136 18.15 4.10 15.38
C ASN A 136 17.11 2.97 15.45
N LYS A 137 16.29 2.80 14.41
CA LYS A 137 15.30 1.71 14.35
C LYS A 137 15.96 0.34 14.29
N LEU A 138 16.97 0.18 13.43
CA LEU A 138 17.72 -1.06 13.29
C LEU A 138 18.47 -1.41 14.56
N ARG A 139 19.12 -0.45 15.22
CA ARG A 139 19.82 -0.68 16.50
C ARG A 139 18.89 -1.27 17.56
N GLY A 140 17.66 -0.76 17.66
CA GLY A 140 16.63 -1.29 18.54
C GLY A 140 16.19 -2.69 18.14
N ALA A 141 15.86 -2.90 16.86
CA ALA A 141 15.39 -4.17 16.33
C ALA A 141 16.44 -5.30 16.42
N LEU A 142 17.72 -4.97 16.27
CA LEU A 142 18.85 -5.92 16.32
C LEU A 142 19.38 -6.12 17.75
N GLY A 143 18.75 -5.54 18.78
CA GLY A 143 19.19 -5.70 20.17
C GLY A 143 20.62 -5.22 20.43
N GLY A 144 21.09 -4.22 19.66
CA GLY A 144 22.46 -3.72 19.75
C GLY A 144 23.50 -4.49 18.92
N LYS A 145 23.13 -5.61 18.27
CA LYS A 145 24.01 -6.29 17.31
C LYS A 145 24.24 -5.40 16.08
N PRO A 146 25.49 -5.22 15.61
CA PRO A 146 25.75 -4.44 14.41
C PRO A 146 25.06 -5.04 13.18
N LEU A 147 24.39 -4.20 12.38
CA LEU A 147 23.69 -4.64 11.15
C LEU A 147 24.63 -5.40 10.21
N ARG A 148 25.88 -4.94 10.08
CA ARG A 148 26.89 -5.59 9.25
C ARG A 148 27.06 -7.07 9.63
N ASP A 149 27.20 -7.35 10.91
CA ASP A 149 27.49 -8.69 11.39
C ASP A 149 26.25 -9.57 11.28
N ALA A 150 25.06 -9.03 11.59
CA ALA A 150 23.79 -9.73 11.32
C ALA A 150 23.64 -10.12 9.83
N ILE A 151 23.98 -9.22 8.90
CA ILE A 151 23.93 -9.49 7.44
C ILE A 151 24.95 -10.55 7.01
N LEU A 152 26.17 -10.51 7.55
CA LEU A 152 27.23 -11.45 7.18
C LEU A 152 26.98 -12.85 7.74
N GLU A 153 26.40 -12.94 8.94
CA GLU A 153 26.03 -14.20 9.60
C GLU A 153 24.67 -14.73 9.14
N VAL A 154 23.89 -13.94 8.39
CA VAL A 154 22.52 -14.27 7.97
C VAL A 154 21.67 -14.60 9.19
N ASP A 155 21.64 -13.70 10.17
CA ASP A 155 20.90 -13.90 11.41
C ASP A 155 19.39 -13.74 11.18
N GLU A 156 18.72 -14.85 10.86
CA GLU A 156 17.30 -14.88 10.47
C GLU A 156 16.35 -14.47 11.61
N ALA A 157 16.76 -14.63 12.87
CA ALA A 157 15.96 -14.20 14.01
C ALA A 157 15.86 -12.68 14.09
N LEU A 158 16.92 -11.97 13.70
CA LEU A 158 16.97 -10.50 13.74
C LEU A 158 16.64 -9.87 12.39
N LEU A 159 16.95 -10.54 11.27
CA LEU A 159 16.75 -10.07 9.90
C LEU A 159 15.36 -10.42 9.36
N THR A 160 14.33 -9.93 10.05
CA THR A 160 12.94 -9.93 9.57
C THR A 160 12.76 -9.14 8.27
N GLN A 161 11.64 -9.37 7.58
CA GLN A 161 11.27 -8.67 6.35
C GLN A 161 11.30 -7.14 6.49
N ASP A 162 10.89 -6.60 7.63
CA ASP A 162 10.88 -5.16 7.85
C ASP A 162 12.26 -4.60 8.17
N THR A 163 13.07 -5.33 8.93
CA THR A 163 14.49 -4.94 9.14
C THR A 163 15.29 -4.98 7.85
N LEU A 164 15.04 -5.96 6.98
CA LEU A 164 15.70 -6.05 5.68
C LEU A 164 15.26 -4.93 4.73
N LYS A 165 13.99 -4.53 4.70
CA LYS A 165 13.52 -3.33 3.96
C LYS A 165 14.20 -2.06 4.47
N MET A 166 14.33 -1.91 5.79
CA MET A 166 15.05 -0.78 6.37
C MET A 166 16.53 -0.79 5.97
N ALA A 167 17.20 -1.94 6.08
CA ALA A 167 18.59 -2.11 5.65
C ALA A 167 18.77 -1.79 4.16
N LEU A 168 17.84 -2.22 3.29
CA LEU A 168 17.84 -1.92 1.86
C LEU A 168 17.78 -0.41 1.60
N SER A 169 16.95 0.33 2.34
CA SER A 169 16.85 1.80 2.20
C SER A 169 18.11 2.55 2.65
N ALA A 170 18.97 1.89 3.45
CA ALA A 170 20.24 2.40 3.92
C ALA A 170 21.44 1.85 3.12
N VAL A 171 21.23 1.17 1.99
CA VAL A 171 22.34 0.79 1.10
C VAL A 171 23.03 2.06 0.59
N PRO A 172 24.36 2.20 0.76
CA PRO A 172 25.09 3.35 0.25
C PRO A 172 25.20 3.31 -1.29
N THR A 173 24.93 4.43 -1.94
CA THR A 173 25.16 4.65 -3.37
C THR A 173 26.66 4.64 -3.71
N THR A 174 27.03 4.39 -4.97
CA THR A 174 28.44 4.38 -5.40
C THR A 174 29.20 5.67 -5.05
N ALA A 175 28.53 6.82 -5.16
CA ALA A 175 29.11 8.11 -4.76
C ALA A 175 29.33 8.22 -3.25
N GLU A 176 28.35 7.79 -2.44
CA GLU A 176 28.49 7.75 -0.98
C GLU A 176 29.59 6.77 -0.56
N GLN A 177 29.70 5.60 -1.21
CA GLN A 177 30.78 4.64 -0.95
C GLN A 177 32.15 5.24 -1.22
N ALA A 178 32.35 5.87 -2.38
CA ALA A 178 33.61 6.53 -2.72
C ALA A 178 33.98 7.60 -1.71
N LEU A 179 33.02 8.44 -1.33
CA LEU A 179 33.20 9.53 -0.37
C LEU A 179 33.52 9.02 1.05
N LEU A 180 32.77 8.02 1.52
CA LEU A 180 32.97 7.41 2.83
C LEU A 180 34.28 6.64 2.91
N LEU A 181 34.72 5.96 1.84
CA LEU A 181 35.97 5.21 1.81
C LEU A 181 37.20 6.11 1.63
N ALA A 182 37.05 7.26 0.95
CA ALA A 182 38.13 8.26 0.79
C ALA A 182 38.44 9.04 2.07
N PHE A 183 37.57 9.00 3.09
CA PHE A 183 37.82 9.64 4.38
C PHE A 183 38.99 8.94 5.11
N GLN A 184 40.06 9.72 5.34
CA GLN A 184 41.33 9.27 5.95
C GLN A 184 41.37 9.44 7.48
N GLY A 185 40.36 10.06 8.09
CA GLY A 185 40.27 10.21 9.54
C GLY A 185 39.78 8.95 10.24
N GLU A 186 39.82 8.98 11.57
CA GLU A 186 39.32 7.89 12.41
C GLU A 186 37.80 7.69 12.21
N PRO A 187 37.31 6.49 11.86
CA PRO A 187 35.88 6.25 11.63
C PRO A 187 34.99 6.60 12.82
N SER A 188 35.52 6.53 14.05
CA SER A 188 34.82 6.90 15.28
C SER A 188 34.50 8.41 15.41
N THR A 189 35.18 9.25 14.61
CA THR A 189 34.96 10.70 14.56
C THR A 189 33.80 11.10 13.66
N LEU A 190 33.34 10.18 12.79
CA LEU A 190 32.18 10.40 11.93
C LEU A 190 30.88 10.42 12.74
N ASP A 191 29.84 11.04 12.19
CA ASP A 191 28.50 10.91 12.74
C ASP A 191 27.93 9.47 12.60
N ARG A 192 26.93 9.12 13.42
CA ARG A 192 26.39 7.75 13.47
C ARG A 192 25.85 7.23 12.12
N PRO A 193 25.14 8.03 11.29
CA PRO A 193 24.68 7.59 9.98
C PRO A 193 25.86 7.21 9.06
N GLU A 194 26.91 8.02 9.03
CA GLU A 194 28.14 7.80 8.28
C GLU A 194 28.88 6.56 8.77
N GLN A 195 28.95 6.34 10.09
CA GLN A 195 29.53 5.12 10.68
C GLN A 195 28.77 3.87 10.22
N LEU A 196 27.43 3.90 10.22
CA LEU A 196 26.61 2.81 9.72
C LEU A 196 26.91 2.56 8.24
N LEU A 197 26.78 3.57 7.37
CA LEU A 197 27.00 3.40 5.93
C LEU A 197 28.42 2.92 5.62
N ARG A 198 29.43 3.45 6.31
CA ARG A 198 30.82 3.02 6.14
C ARG A 198 31.01 1.55 6.54
N SER A 199 30.35 1.09 7.61
CA SER A 199 30.39 -0.33 7.99
C SER A 199 29.77 -1.25 6.91
N LEU A 200 28.75 -0.75 6.22
CA LEU A 200 28.05 -1.45 5.14
C LEU A 200 28.86 -1.51 3.83
N CYS A 201 29.71 -0.51 3.57
CA CYS A 201 30.61 -0.49 2.39
C CYS A 201 31.57 -1.69 2.36
N GLY A 202 31.89 -2.27 3.53
CA GLY A 202 32.76 -3.45 3.63
C GLY A 202 32.07 -4.78 3.29
N ILE A 203 30.79 -4.78 2.92
CA ILE A 203 30.02 -5.99 2.63
C ILE A 203 29.97 -6.20 1.11
N PRO A 204 30.58 -7.28 0.57
CA PRO A 204 30.52 -7.57 -0.85
C PRO A 204 29.08 -7.85 -1.30
N ARG A 205 28.63 -7.20 -2.38
CA ARG A 205 27.28 -7.37 -2.97
C ARG A 205 26.16 -7.16 -1.95
N LEU A 206 26.28 -6.13 -1.10
CA LEU A 206 25.34 -5.84 -0.02
C LEU A 206 23.88 -5.87 -0.45
N GLU A 207 23.52 -5.11 -1.50
CA GLU A 207 22.15 -5.02 -1.99
C GLU A 207 21.62 -6.40 -2.41
N GLY A 208 22.40 -7.13 -3.20
CA GLY A 208 22.05 -8.49 -3.63
C GLY A 208 21.86 -9.45 -2.46
N ARG A 209 22.68 -9.37 -1.41
CA ARG A 209 22.53 -10.17 -0.18
C ARG A 209 21.24 -9.84 0.55
N ILE A 210 20.92 -8.56 0.73
CA ILE A 210 19.68 -8.12 1.38
C ILE A 210 18.47 -8.62 0.61
N LEU A 211 18.46 -8.45 -0.72
CA LEU A 211 17.38 -8.93 -1.58
C LEU A 211 17.22 -10.46 -1.53
N ALA A 212 18.34 -11.20 -1.52
CA ALA A 212 18.32 -12.65 -1.40
C ALA A 212 17.75 -13.12 -0.04
N MET A 213 18.14 -12.46 1.05
CA MET A 213 17.59 -12.74 2.39
C MET A 213 16.09 -12.42 2.47
N MET A 214 15.65 -11.30 1.89
CA MET A 214 14.22 -10.94 1.82
C MET A 214 13.41 -11.98 1.05
N PHE A 215 13.95 -12.49 -0.05
CA PHE A 215 13.31 -13.54 -0.81
C PHE A 215 13.27 -14.85 -0.05
N LYS A 216 14.38 -15.27 0.57
CA LYS A 216 14.42 -16.48 1.41
C LYS A 216 13.36 -16.43 2.51
N ALA A 217 13.22 -15.29 3.20
CA ALA A 217 12.24 -15.09 4.27
C ALA A 217 10.78 -15.17 3.78
N GLN A 218 10.52 -14.85 2.51
CA GLN A 218 9.18 -14.85 1.93
C GLN A 218 8.85 -16.13 1.15
N LEU A 219 9.86 -16.89 0.71
CA LEU A 219 9.68 -18.02 -0.20
C LEU A 219 8.80 -19.11 0.40
N GLU A 220 9.09 -19.54 1.62
CA GLU A 220 8.36 -20.61 2.31
C GLU A 220 6.88 -20.25 2.54
N PRO A 221 6.52 -19.11 3.15
CA PRO A 221 5.11 -18.76 3.32
C PRO A 221 4.38 -18.55 1.98
N ASP A 222 5.05 -17.99 0.96
CA ASP A 222 4.46 -17.86 -0.37
C ASP A 222 4.22 -19.23 -1.04
N MET A 223 5.11 -20.19 -0.81
CA MET A 223 4.96 -21.56 -1.34
C MET A 223 3.85 -22.32 -0.63
N ASP A 224 3.78 -22.22 0.69
CA ASP A 224 2.72 -22.85 1.49
C ASP A 224 1.34 -22.33 1.10
N GLU A 225 1.20 -21.01 0.94
CA GLU A 225 -0.04 -20.40 0.48
C GLU A 225 -0.42 -20.91 -0.93
N LEU A 226 0.55 -20.99 -1.84
CA LEU A 226 0.29 -21.48 -3.20
C LEU A 226 -0.13 -22.95 -3.21
N LEU A 227 0.53 -23.80 -2.43
CA LEU A 227 0.19 -25.22 -2.30
C LEU A 227 -1.22 -25.38 -1.73
N GLN A 228 -1.56 -24.63 -0.67
CA GLN A 228 -2.90 -24.64 -0.09
C GLN A 228 -3.98 -24.23 -1.10
N GLN A 229 -3.72 -23.22 -1.93
CA GLN A 229 -4.63 -22.81 -3.00
C GLN A 229 -4.83 -23.91 -4.06
N VAL A 230 -3.75 -24.59 -4.46
CA VAL A 230 -3.80 -25.70 -5.43
C VAL A 230 -4.58 -26.88 -4.87
N ASP A 231 -4.32 -27.26 -3.61
CA ASP A 231 -5.02 -28.35 -2.95
C ASP A 231 -6.51 -28.05 -2.78
N SER A 232 -6.86 -26.81 -2.43
CA SER A 232 -8.25 -26.36 -2.34
C SER A 232 -8.96 -26.45 -3.69
N LEU A 233 -8.29 -26.05 -4.78
CA LEU A 233 -8.84 -26.17 -6.13
C LEU A 233 -9.02 -27.64 -6.53
N LYS A 234 -8.01 -28.47 -6.29
CA LYS A 234 -8.07 -29.91 -6.57
C LYS A 234 -9.25 -30.56 -5.84
N ALA A 235 -9.39 -30.29 -4.55
CA ALA A 235 -10.50 -30.79 -3.74
C ALA A 235 -11.86 -30.32 -4.28
N ALA A 236 -11.98 -29.06 -4.72
CA ALA A 236 -13.20 -28.55 -5.35
C ALA A 236 -13.51 -29.25 -6.68
N CYS A 237 -12.51 -29.47 -7.54
CA CYS A 237 -12.67 -30.20 -8.79
C CYS A 237 -13.12 -31.65 -8.54
N GLU A 238 -12.47 -32.36 -7.61
CA GLU A 238 -12.83 -33.73 -7.23
C GLU A 238 -14.24 -33.81 -6.64
N ALA A 239 -14.61 -32.86 -5.76
CA ALA A 239 -15.94 -32.80 -5.16
C ALA A 239 -17.05 -32.57 -6.20
N VAL A 240 -16.81 -31.70 -7.21
CA VAL A 240 -17.76 -31.46 -8.31
C VAL A 240 -17.88 -32.69 -9.21
N GLN A 241 -16.76 -33.30 -9.59
CA GLN A 241 -16.75 -34.46 -10.48
C GLN A 241 -17.38 -35.69 -9.83
N GLY A 242 -17.13 -35.90 -8.53
CA GLY A 242 -17.62 -37.05 -7.77
C GLY A 242 -19.03 -36.92 -7.20
N SER A 243 -19.68 -35.74 -7.29
CA SER A 243 -21.01 -35.56 -6.69
C SER A 243 -22.14 -36.11 -7.57
N ALA A 244 -22.67 -37.26 -7.17
CA ALA A 244 -23.88 -37.82 -7.74
C ALA A 244 -25.10 -36.90 -7.54
N GLU A 245 -25.16 -36.17 -6.42
CA GLU A 245 -26.23 -35.22 -6.14
C GLU A 245 -26.23 -34.03 -7.11
N LEU A 246 -25.06 -33.48 -7.43
CA LEU A 246 -24.95 -32.41 -8.43
C LEU A 246 -25.35 -32.90 -9.82
N GLN A 247 -24.90 -34.10 -10.22
CA GLN A 247 -25.28 -34.72 -11.49
C GLN A 247 -26.81 -34.93 -11.58
N ALA A 248 -27.42 -35.43 -10.52
CA ALA A 248 -28.88 -35.59 -10.44
C ALA A 248 -29.62 -34.25 -10.52
N LEU A 249 -29.13 -33.20 -9.83
CA LEU A 249 -29.70 -31.86 -9.93
C LEU A 249 -29.65 -31.32 -11.36
N MET A 250 -28.50 -31.45 -12.02
CA MET A 250 -28.33 -31.04 -13.42
C MET A 250 -29.31 -31.78 -14.33
N GLN A 251 -29.52 -33.07 -14.10
CA GLN A 251 -30.49 -33.87 -14.86
C GLN A 251 -31.94 -33.44 -14.62
N ILE A 252 -32.32 -33.11 -13.38
CA ILE A 252 -33.67 -32.60 -13.07
C ILE A 252 -33.91 -31.27 -13.80
N VAL A 253 -32.94 -30.35 -13.76
CA VAL A 253 -33.03 -29.07 -14.46
C VAL A 253 -33.13 -29.27 -15.98
N LEU A 254 -32.42 -30.26 -16.54
CA LEU A 254 -32.51 -30.59 -17.96
C LEU A 254 -33.92 -31.06 -18.35
N HIS A 255 -34.54 -31.94 -17.55
CA HIS A 255 -35.91 -32.40 -17.80
C HIS A 255 -36.92 -31.27 -17.73
N ILE A 256 -36.85 -30.43 -16.69
CA ILE A 256 -37.73 -29.26 -16.54
C ILE A 256 -37.55 -28.31 -17.72
N GLY A 257 -36.31 -28.02 -18.11
CA GLY A 257 -36.00 -27.15 -19.24
C GLY A 257 -36.49 -27.70 -20.58
N ASN A 258 -36.37 -29.00 -20.82
CA ASN A 258 -36.86 -29.64 -22.05
C ASN A 258 -38.39 -29.64 -22.13
N ALA A 259 -39.09 -29.88 -21.01
CA ALA A 259 -40.54 -29.80 -20.94
C ALA A 259 -41.02 -28.37 -21.21
N LEU A 260 -40.38 -27.37 -20.60
CA LEU A 260 -40.74 -25.95 -20.77
C LEU A 260 -40.50 -25.45 -22.20
N ASN A 261 -39.44 -25.93 -22.85
CA ASN A 261 -39.05 -25.50 -24.20
C ASN A 261 -39.60 -26.42 -25.31
N ALA A 262 -40.55 -27.30 -25.01
CA ALA A 262 -41.14 -28.22 -25.98
C ALA A 262 -41.72 -27.44 -27.18
N GLY A 263 -41.45 -27.93 -28.39
CA GLY A 263 -41.90 -27.29 -29.65
C GLY A 263 -41.10 -26.05 -30.07
N THR A 264 -40.04 -25.69 -29.33
CA THR A 264 -39.13 -24.59 -29.71
C THR A 264 -37.77 -25.13 -30.15
N ALA A 265 -36.96 -24.30 -30.82
CA ALA A 265 -35.57 -24.62 -31.16
C ALA A 265 -34.65 -24.88 -29.95
N ARG A 266 -35.12 -24.59 -28.72
CA ARG A 266 -34.39 -24.79 -27.46
C ARG A 266 -34.83 -26.05 -26.70
N GLY A 267 -35.83 -26.78 -27.18
CA GLY A 267 -36.26 -28.06 -26.61
C GLY A 267 -35.34 -29.22 -27.03
N ASN A 268 -35.60 -30.41 -26.48
CA ASN A 268 -34.83 -31.64 -26.77
C ASN A 268 -33.30 -31.48 -26.64
N ALA A 269 -32.86 -30.64 -25.70
CA ALA A 269 -31.44 -30.48 -25.41
C ALA A 269 -30.88 -31.74 -24.75
N ALA A 270 -29.64 -32.10 -25.11
CA ALA A 270 -28.89 -33.17 -24.46
C ALA A 270 -28.12 -32.70 -23.21
N GLY A 271 -27.99 -31.38 -23.01
CA GLY A 271 -27.27 -30.78 -21.89
C GLY A 271 -27.29 -29.26 -21.96
N PHE A 272 -26.81 -28.59 -20.91
CA PHE A 272 -26.75 -27.13 -20.84
C PHE A 272 -25.49 -26.65 -20.10
N ARG A 273 -25.11 -25.38 -20.32
CA ARG A 273 -23.97 -24.76 -19.63
C ARG A 273 -24.33 -24.47 -18.16
N PRO A 274 -23.45 -24.73 -17.18
CA PRO A 274 -23.74 -24.47 -15.76
C PRO A 274 -24.17 -23.03 -15.43
N SER A 275 -23.75 -22.03 -16.22
CA SER A 275 -24.20 -20.65 -16.08
C SER A 275 -25.72 -20.46 -16.25
N ALA A 276 -26.41 -21.41 -16.88
CA ALA A 276 -27.88 -21.39 -16.97
C ALA A 276 -28.56 -21.59 -15.60
N LEU A 277 -27.89 -22.21 -14.61
CA LEU A 277 -28.43 -22.38 -13.26
C LEU A 277 -28.77 -21.03 -12.60
N LEU A 278 -28.00 -19.98 -12.91
CA LEU A 278 -28.25 -18.62 -12.40
C LEU A 278 -29.58 -18.05 -12.91
N LYS A 279 -30.02 -18.47 -14.10
CA LYS A 279 -31.25 -17.98 -14.75
C LYS A 279 -32.52 -18.59 -14.16
N LEU A 280 -32.42 -19.68 -13.39
CA LEU A 280 -33.58 -20.31 -12.76
C LEU A 280 -34.27 -19.37 -11.77
N ALA A 281 -33.51 -18.49 -11.11
CA ALA A 281 -34.06 -17.47 -10.22
C ALA A 281 -34.75 -16.32 -10.98
N GLU A 282 -34.37 -16.08 -12.24
CA GLU A 282 -34.88 -14.98 -13.06
C GLU A 282 -36.20 -15.34 -13.77
N HIS A 283 -36.38 -16.62 -14.11
CA HIS A 283 -37.55 -17.08 -14.85
C HIS A 283 -38.76 -17.26 -13.92
N LYS A 284 -39.74 -16.35 -14.02
CA LYS A 284 -40.95 -16.35 -13.19
C LYS A 284 -42.10 -17.10 -13.84
N ALA A 285 -42.90 -17.78 -13.02
CA ALA A 285 -44.18 -18.37 -13.42
C ALA A 285 -45.22 -17.27 -13.72
N ALA A 286 -46.39 -17.69 -14.22
CA ALA A 286 -47.49 -16.79 -14.58
C ALA A 286 -47.98 -15.92 -13.40
N ASP A 287 -47.86 -16.43 -12.17
CA ASP A 287 -48.21 -15.72 -10.94
C ASP A 287 -47.24 -14.57 -10.57
N LYS A 288 -46.11 -14.45 -11.29
CA LYS A 288 -45.00 -13.50 -11.06
C LYS A 288 -44.36 -13.55 -9.67
N LYS A 289 -44.72 -14.54 -8.85
CA LYS A 289 -44.24 -14.74 -7.47
C LYS A 289 -43.29 -15.94 -7.40
N THR A 290 -43.65 -17.02 -8.08
CA THR A 290 -42.89 -18.26 -8.10
C THR A 290 -41.85 -18.22 -9.22
N THR A 291 -40.63 -18.68 -8.95
CA THR A 291 -39.57 -18.80 -9.97
C THR A 291 -39.34 -20.25 -10.34
N LEU A 292 -38.68 -20.49 -11.48
CA LEU A 292 -38.30 -21.83 -11.90
C LEU A 292 -37.38 -22.52 -10.87
N LEU A 293 -36.58 -21.74 -10.14
CA LEU A 293 -35.79 -22.25 -9.01
C LEU A 293 -36.68 -22.79 -7.88
N HIS A 294 -37.73 -22.05 -7.47
CA HIS A 294 -38.66 -22.53 -6.44
C HIS A 294 -39.32 -23.84 -6.86
N TYR A 295 -39.80 -23.92 -8.10
CA TYR A 295 -40.37 -25.14 -8.65
C TYR A 295 -39.35 -26.30 -8.72
N THR A 296 -38.10 -26.01 -9.11
CA THR A 296 -37.03 -27.03 -9.13
C THR A 296 -36.76 -27.59 -7.72
N VAL A 297 -36.76 -26.73 -6.70
CA VAL A 297 -36.59 -27.16 -5.30
C VAL A 297 -37.76 -28.03 -4.86
N GLU A 298 -38.99 -27.69 -5.21
CA GLU A 298 -40.18 -28.51 -4.93
C GLU A 298 -40.08 -29.90 -5.59
N VAL A 299 -39.70 -29.95 -6.88
CA VAL A 299 -39.49 -31.21 -7.61
C VAL A 299 -38.40 -32.06 -6.95
N VAL A 300 -37.31 -31.44 -6.49
CA VAL A 300 -36.24 -32.14 -5.74
C VAL A 300 -36.78 -32.69 -4.41
N GLN A 301 -37.54 -31.90 -3.65
CA GLN A 301 -38.08 -32.32 -2.36
C GLN A 301 -39.02 -33.52 -2.48
N THR A 302 -39.89 -33.49 -3.48
CA THR A 302 -40.90 -34.54 -3.71
C THR A 302 -40.29 -35.81 -4.30
N ASN A 303 -39.40 -35.68 -5.29
CA ASN A 303 -38.97 -36.82 -6.10
C ASN A 303 -37.57 -37.34 -5.75
N ALA A 304 -36.69 -36.48 -5.23
CA ALA A 304 -35.27 -36.83 -5.03
C ALA A 304 -34.66 -36.11 -3.80
N PRO A 305 -35.21 -36.29 -2.57
CA PRO A 305 -34.83 -35.49 -1.41
C PRO A 305 -33.34 -35.58 -1.03
N LYS A 306 -32.67 -36.68 -1.40
CA LYS A 306 -31.22 -36.86 -1.20
C LYS A 306 -30.37 -35.83 -1.99
N VAL A 307 -30.87 -35.31 -3.11
CA VAL A 307 -30.19 -34.29 -3.94
C VAL A 307 -29.96 -32.99 -3.16
N ARG A 308 -30.75 -32.71 -2.12
CA ARG A 308 -30.52 -31.56 -1.22
C ARG A 308 -29.12 -31.55 -0.61
N ARG A 309 -28.48 -32.72 -0.46
CA ARG A 309 -27.12 -32.83 0.06
C ARG A 309 -26.06 -32.20 -0.83
N VAL A 310 -26.40 -31.79 -2.07
CA VAL A 310 -25.53 -30.99 -2.94
C VAL A 310 -25.03 -29.71 -2.26
N THR A 311 -25.77 -29.17 -1.28
CA THR A 311 -25.32 -28.02 -0.49
C THR A 311 -24.08 -28.28 0.34
N ALA A 312 -23.75 -29.54 0.62
CA ALA A 312 -22.51 -29.92 1.29
C ALA A 312 -21.25 -29.64 0.45
N LEU A 313 -21.39 -29.40 -0.87
CA LEU A 313 -20.30 -28.97 -1.74
C LEU A 313 -19.94 -27.48 -1.56
N LEU A 314 -20.89 -26.67 -1.10
CA LEU A 314 -20.74 -25.21 -1.06
C LEU A 314 -19.52 -24.73 -0.26
N PRO A 315 -19.19 -25.29 0.92
CA PRO A 315 -17.99 -24.89 1.65
C PRO A 315 -16.70 -25.15 0.87
N THR A 316 -16.56 -26.34 0.26
CA THR A 316 -15.39 -26.70 -0.55
C THR A 316 -15.25 -25.78 -1.77
N LEU A 317 -16.36 -25.47 -2.44
CA LEU A 317 -16.37 -24.54 -3.56
C LEU A 317 -16.04 -23.10 -3.14
N ALA A 318 -16.53 -22.66 -1.98
CA ALA A 318 -16.24 -21.33 -1.44
C ALA A 318 -14.76 -21.18 -1.05
N GLN A 319 -14.13 -22.23 -0.54
CA GLN A 319 -12.70 -22.25 -0.22
C GLN A 319 -11.82 -22.18 -1.47
N ALA A 320 -12.26 -22.72 -2.60
CA ALA A 320 -11.55 -22.65 -3.88
C ALA A 320 -11.88 -21.41 -4.73
N ALA A 321 -12.85 -20.59 -4.33
CA ALA A 321 -13.26 -19.38 -5.04
C ALA A 321 -12.25 -18.20 -5.02
N PRO A 322 -11.33 -18.04 -4.05
CA PRO A 322 -10.29 -17.03 -4.12
C PRO A 322 -9.45 -17.21 -5.40
N ARG A 323 -9.17 -16.10 -6.09
CA ARG A 323 -8.43 -16.10 -7.36
C ARG A 323 -7.12 -16.86 -7.20
N LEU A 324 -6.98 -17.95 -7.96
CA LEU A 324 -5.71 -18.66 -8.20
C LEU A 324 -4.53 -17.69 -8.24
N GLY A 325 -3.53 -17.95 -7.40
CA GLY A 325 -2.29 -17.17 -7.23
C GLY A 325 -1.37 -17.11 -8.47
N LEU A 326 -1.89 -17.10 -9.70
CA LEU A 326 -1.11 -16.87 -10.92
C LEU A 326 -0.34 -15.54 -10.86
N ALA A 327 -0.88 -14.54 -10.18
CA ALA A 327 -0.18 -13.29 -9.89
C ALA A 327 0.98 -13.49 -8.89
N GLN A 328 0.79 -14.33 -7.87
CA GLN A 328 1.79 -14.64 -6.84
C GLN A 328 2.93 -15.50 -7.41
N SER A 329 2.61 -16.53 -8.20
CA SER A 329 3.61 -17.35 -8.91
C SER A 329 4.47 -16.52 -9.86
N ARG A 330 3.88 -15.57 -10.61
CA ARG A 330 4.63 -14.63 -11.46
C ARG A 330 5.52 -13.70 -10.64
N ARG A 331 5.07 -13.27 -9.45
CA ARG A 331 5.84 -12.43 -8.54
C ARG A 331 7.06 -13.18 -7.99
N ILE A 332 6.89 -14.40 -7.48
CA ILE A 332 8.00 -15.24 -6.97
C ILE A 332 9.02 -15.48 -8.08
N SER A 333 8.54 -15.84 -9.28
CA SER A 333 9.39 -16.05 -10.46
C SER A 333 10.15 -14.80 -10.89
N GLY A 334 9.51 -13.62 -10.80
CA GLY A 334 10.14 -12.33 -11.10
C GLY A 334 11.22 -11.95 -10.09
N GLN A 335 10.93 -12.10 -8.79
CA GLN A 335 11.89 -11.82 -7.72
C GLN A 335 13.12 -12.72 -7.81
N SER A 336 12.92 -14.02 -8.05
CA SER A 336 14.01 -14.98 -8.24
C SER A 336 14.93 -14.58 -9.41
N ARG A 337 14.34 -14.11 -10.51
CA ARG A 337 15.10 -13.65 -11.70
C ARG A 337 15.91 -12.39 -11.39
N THR A 338 15.31 -11.39 -10.76
CA THR A 338 16.01 -10.16 -10.34
C THR A 338 17.18 -10.46 -9.39
N ILE A 339 17.01 -11.40 -8.46
CA ILE A 339 18.09 -11.81 -7.55
C ILE A 339 19.21 -12.51 -8.32
N SER A 340 18.87 -13.41 -9.23
CA SER A 340 19.86 -14.08 -10.09
C SER A 340 20.67 -13.08 -10.91
N ASP A 341 20.02 -12.07 -11.50
CA ASP A 341 20.67 -11.04 -12.29
C ASP A 341 21.62 -10.18 -11.42
N ASN A 342 21.17 -9.79 -10.22
CA ASN A 342 21.97 -9.01 -9.27
C ASN A 342 23.15 -9.80 -8.68
N LEU A 343 23.06 -11.12 -8.59
CA LEU A 343 24.15 -11.98 -8.13
C LEU A 343 25.15 -12.30 -9.26
N GLY A 344 24.70 -12.29 -10.51
CA GLY A 344 25.47 -12.64 -11.70
C GLY A 344 26.23 -11.49 -12.37
N GLN A 345 25.88 -10.24 -12.09
CA GLN A 345 26.67 -9.07 -12.53
C GLN A 345 27.89 -8.89 -11.60
N SER A 346 29.07 -9.27 -12.09
CA SER A 346 30.40 -8.93 -11.57
C SER A 346 31.15 -8.09 -12.59
#